data_AF-A0A2L2Z6C3-F1
#
_entry.id   AF-A0A2L2Z6C3-F1
#
_cell.length_a   1.000
_cell.length_b   1.000
_cell.length_c   1.000
_cell.angle_alpha   90.00
_cell.angle_beta   90.00
_cell.angle_gamma   90.00
#
_symmetry.space_group_name_H-M   'P 1'
#
loop_
_entity.id
_entity.type
_entity.pdbx_description
1 polymer ?
#
loop_
_entity_poly.entity_id
_entity_poly.type
_entity_poly.pdbx_seq_one_letter_code
_entity_poly.pdbx_strand_id
1 'polypeptide(L)'
;LLSPTRRGPKKATCEVNNTEVHGAITIFQGSVTAPVSFTGEISGLTAGQHGFHVHEFGDLSGGCRSAGGHYIPYGKYHGAPAVEERHVGDLG
;
A
#
# COMPACT_ATOMS: atom_id res chain seq x y z
N LEU A 1 1.89 11.71 25.57
CA LEU A 1 3.09 12.39 25.06
C LEU A 1 3.53 11.68 23.79
N LEU A 2 3.24 12.22 22.60
CA LEU A 2 3.70 11.67 21.34
C LEU A 2 5.20 12.01 21.19
N SER A 3 6.05 10.99 21.18
CA SER A 3 7.50 11.13 21.04
C SER A 3 7.86 11.92 19.77
N PRO A 4 8.89 12.78 19.80
CA PRO A 4 9.32 13.52 18.63
C PRO A 4 9.66 12.52 17.53
N THR A 5 8.98 12.65 16.40
CA THR A 5 9.12 11.82 15.20
C THR A 5 10.60 11.54 14.92
N ARG A 6 11.01 10.27 15.00
CA ARG A 6 12.35 9.84 14.59
C ARG A 6 12.58 10.28 13.14
N ARG A 7 13.40 11.32 12.92
CA ARG A 7 13.75 11.92 11.62
C ARG A 7 14.74 11.08 10.81
N GLY A 8 14.51 9.77 10.76
CA GLY A 8 15.34 8.83 10.02
C GLY A 8 14.52 8.09 8.97
N PRO A 9 15.19 7.34 8.09
CA PRO A 9 14.54 6.49 7.10
C PRO A 9 13.45 5.61 7.74
N LYS A 10 12.33 5.46 7.04
CA LYS A 10 11.24 4.57 7.42
C LYS A 10 11.25 3.35 6.51
N LYS A 11 11.06 2.18 7.09
CA LYS A 11 10.89 0.92 6.38
C LYS A 11 9.71 0.18 6.98
N ALA A 12 8.87 -0.38 6.13
CA ALA A 12 7.80 -1.30 6.48
C ALA A 12 7.81 -2.49 5.50
N THR A 13 7.19 -3.58 5.92
CA THR A 13 7.00 -4.77 5.09
C THR A 13 5.52 -5.15 5.13
N CYS A 14 4.96 -5.52 3.97
CA CYS A 14 3.64 -6.11 3.84
C CYS A 14 3.80 -7.51 3.25
N GLU A 15 3.22 -8.51 3.90
CA GLU A 15 3.19 -9.89 3.41
C GLU A 15 1.81 -10.17 2.82
N VAL A 16 1.79 -10.62 1.57
CA VAL A 16 0.61 -11.22 0.95
C VAL A 16 0.73 -12.71 1.17
N ASN A 17 -0.23 -13.31 1.85
CA ASN A 17 -0.17 -14.73 2.18
C ASN A 17 -1.58 -15.32 2.20
N ASN A 18 -1.99 -15.88 1.06
CA ASN A 18 -3.13 -16.78 0.99
C ASN A 18 -2.70 -18.10 0.32
N THR A 19 -3.65 -19.00 0.11
CA THR A 19 -3.37 -20.36 -0.41
C THR A 19 -2.83 -20.40 -1.83
N GLU A 20 -3.07 -19.36 -2.64
CA GLU A 20 -2.71 -19.31 -4.07
C GLU A 20 -1.66 -18.23 -4.35
N VAL A 21 -1.88 -17.02 -3.84
CA VAL A 21 -1.06 -15.83 -4.04
C VAL A 21 -0.27 -15.51 -2.78
N HIS A 22 1.03 -15.38 -2.94
CA HIS A 22 1.94 -15.10 -1.83
C HIS A 22 3.12 -14.22 -2.25
N GLY A 23 3.71 -13.51 -1.30
CA GLY A 23 4.90 -12.69 -1.52
C GLY A 23 5.05 -11.59 -0.48
N ALA A 24 6.01 -10.70 -0.70
CA ALA A 24 6.29 -9.60 0.22
C ALA A 24 6.65 -8.32 -0.51
N ILE A 25 6.13 -7.21 -0.01
CA ILE A 25 6.45 -5.86 -0.47
C ILE A 25 7.16 -5.11 0.65
N THR A 26 8.35 -4.59 0.34
CA THR A 26 9.06 -3.62 1.16
C THR A 26 8.64 -2.21 0.77
N ILE A 27 8.28 -1.42 1.77
CA ILE A 27 7.94 0.00 1.65
C ILE A 27 9.07 0.79 2.32
N PHE A 28 9.68 1.71 1.60
CA PHE A 28 10.80 2.49 2.11
C PHE A 28 10.65 3.98 1.80
N GLN A 29 11.00 4.82 2.77
CA GLN A 29 11.06 6.26 2.62
C GLN A 29 12.36 6.77 3.26
N GLY A 30 13.26 7.33 2.46
CA GLY A 30 14.59 7.73 2.94
C GLY A 30 14.58 8.93 3.90
N SER A 31 13.61 9.84 3.75
CA SER A 31 13.40 11.01 4.59
C SER A 31 11.94 11.46 4.51
N VAL A 32 11.53 12.39 5.39
CA VAL A 32 10.14 12.89 5.42
C VAL A 32 9.68 13.59 4.13
N THR A 33 10.61 14.06 3.28
CA THR A 33 10.32 14.69 1.98
C THR A 33 10.63 13.80 0.79
N ALA A 34 11.23 12.63 1.00
CA ALA A 34 11.55 11.71 -0.08
C ALA A 34 10.29 10.98 -0.55
N PRO A 35 10.23 10.59 -1.85
CA PRO A 35 9.23 9.66 -2.34
C PRO A 35 9.27 8.33 -1.56
N VAL A 36 8.13 7.64 -1.53
CA VAL A 36 8.04 6.28 -1.00
C VAL A 36 8.28 5.29 -2.14
N SER A 37 9.16 4.32 -1.93
CA SER A 37 9.40 3.21 -2.86
C SER A 37 8.72 1.93 -2.37
N PHE A 38 8.05 1.23 -3.29
CA PHE A 38 7.50 -0.10 -3.08
C PHE A 38 8.33 -1.09 -3.92
N THR A 39 8.85 -2.13 -3.29
CA THR A 39 9.68 -3.14 -3.98
C THR A 39 9.38 -4.51 -3.42
N GLY A 40 9.16 -5.49 -4.29
CA GLY A 40 8.87 -6.85 -3.87
C GLY A 40 8.51 -7.76 -5.03
N GLU A 41 8.17 -8.99 -4.69
CA GLU A 41 7.77 -10.03 -5.62
C GLU A 41 6.50 -10.71 -5.08
N ILE A 42 5.52 -10.90 -5.97
CA ILE A 42 4.27 -11.60 -5.69
C ILE A 42 4.15 -12.74 -6.70
N SER A 43 3.97 -13.96 -6.19
CA SER A 43 3.84 -15.19 -6.96
C SER A 43 2.43 -15.76 -6.89
N GLY A 44 2.07 -16.60 -7.86
CA GLY A 44 0.77 -17.29 -7.91
C GLY A 44 -0.36 -16.52 -8.60
N LEU A 45 -0.07 -15.32 -9.12
CA LEU A 45 -1.02 -14.55 -9.93
C LEU A 45 -1.16 -15.15 -11.34
N THR A 46 -2.34 -14.99 -11.95
CA THR A 46 -2.54 -15.25 -13.37
C THR A 46 -1.74 -14.26 -14.22
N ALA A 47 -1.39 -14.62 -15.46
CA ALA A 47 -0.70 -13.70 -16.36
C ALA A 47 -1.58 -12.48 -16.68
N GLY A 48 -1.00 -11.28 -16.56
CA GLY A 48 -1.70 -10.01 -16.83
C GLY A 48 -1.30 -8.91 -15.87
N GLN A 49 -1.90 -7.72 -16.05
CA GLN A 49 -1.80 -6.63 -15.09
C GLN A 49 -2.81 -6.85 -13.96
N HIS A 50 -2.41 -6.57 -12.73
CA HIS A 50 -3.23 -6.68 -11.53
C HIS A 50 -3.21 -5.36 -10.79
N GLY A 51 -4.38 -4.92 -10.30
CA GLY A 51 -4.47 -3.70 -9.51
C GLY A 51 -3.77 -3.85 -8.17
N PHE A 52 -3.08 -2.79 -7.74
CA PHE A 52 -2.30 -2.72 -6.52
C PHE A 52 -2.66 -1.44 -5.76
N HIS A 53 -3.17 -1.62 -4.53
CA HIS A 53 -3.72 -0.53 -3.74
C HIS A 53 -3.36 -0.64 -2.26
N VAL A 54 -3.30 0.51 -1.59
CA VAL A 54 -3.34 0.58 -0.12
C VAL A 54 -4.77 0.82 0.30
N HIS A 55 -5.30 -0.08 1.14
CA HIS A 55 -6.64 0.01 1.69
C HIS A 55 -6.66 0.80 3.01
N GLU A 56 -7.85 1.29 3.39
CA GLU A 56 -8.04 2.18 4.54
C GLU A 56 -7.69 1.53 5.88
N PHE A 57 -8.06 0.26 6.06
CA PHE A 57 -7.93 -0.44 7.34
C PHE A 57 -6.88 -1.55 7.26
N GLY A 58 -6.04 -1.63 8.30
CA GLY A 58 -5.20 -2.80 8.59
C GLY A 58 -5.98 -3.93 9.28
N ASP A 59 -7.27 -4.09 8.96
CA ASP A 59 -8.15 -5.09 9.57
C ASP A 59 -8.29 -6.31 8.65
N LEU A 60 -7.92 -7.48 9.17
CA LEU A 60 -8.02 -8.77 8.49
C LEU A 60 -9.00 -9.72 9.20
N SER A 61 -9.79 -9.24 10.16
CA SER A 61 -10.75 -10.05 10.93
C SER A 61 -11.79 -10.77 10.07
N GLY A 62 -12.15 -10.18 8.92
CA GLY A 62 -12.99 -10.76 7.87
C GLY A 62 -12.23 -11.03 6.57
N GLY A 63 -10.93 -11.28 6.65
CA GLY A 63 -10.03 -11.36 5.49
C GLY A 63 -9.88 -10.01 4.78
N CYS A 64 -9.51 -10.03 3.50
CA CYS A 64 -9.26 -8.81 2.72
C CYS A 64 -10.50 -7.88 2.62
N ARG A 65 -11.71 -8.41 2.81
CA ARG A 65 -12.93 -7.60 2.81
C ARG A 65 -12.95 -6.57 3.93
N SER A 66 -12.38 -6.89 5.09
CA SER A 66 -12.32 -5.98 6.24
C SER A 66 -11.32 -4.84 6.06
N ALA A 67 -10.44 -4.91 5.05
CA ALA A 67 -9.52 -3.82 4.74
C ALA A 67 -10.25 -2.54 4.26
N GLY A 68 -11.53 -2.66 3.86
CA GLY A 68 -12.36 -1.54 3.44
C GLY A 68 -12.06 -1.09 2.01
N GLY A 69 -12.34 0.19 1.72
CA GLY A 69 -12.04 0.79 0.43
C GLY A 69 -10.57 1.13 0.27
N HIS A 70 -10.23 1.80 -0.84
CA HIS A 70 -8.90 2.40 -1.01
C HIS A 70 -8.68 3.45 0.10
N TYR A 71 -7.42 3.78 0.38
CA TYR A 71 -7.11 4.83 1.34
C TYR A 71 -7.38 6.23 0.75
N ILE A 72 -8.44 6.90 1.23
CA ILE A 72 -8.97 8.17 0.71
C ILE A 72 -8.98 9.28 1.79
N PRO A 73 -7.81 9.76 2.24
CA PRO A 73 -7.75 10.81 3.27
C PRO A 73 -8.20 12.19 2.78
N TYR A 74 -8.30 12.41 1.45
CA TYR A 74 -8.58 13.71 0.84
C TYR A 74 -9.89 13.78 0.05
N GLY A 75 -10.71 12.72 0.09
CA GLY A 75 -12.03 12.69 -0.58
C GLY A 75 -12.00 12.78 -2.11
N LYS A 76 -10.86 12.44 -2.75
CA LYS A 76 -10.71 12.40 -4.22
C LYS A 76 -11.40 11.18 -4.83
N TYR A 77 -11.61 11.20 -6.14
CA TYR A 77 -12.02 10.03 -6.93
C TYR A 77 -10.83 9.12 -7.25
N HIS A 78 -11.15 7.89 -7.67
CA HIS A 78 -10.15 6.91 -8.12
C HIS A 78 -9.45 7.35 -9.41
N GLY A 79 -8.16 7.07 -9.54
CA GLY A 79 -7.41 7.38 -10.75
C GLY A 79 -6.06 6.67 -10.85
N ALA A 80 -5.43 6.80 -12.02
CA ALA A 80 -4.10 6.24 -12.26
C ALA A 80 -3.02 6.92 -11.37
N PRO A 81 -1.90 6.25 -11.05
CA PRO A 81 -0.89 6.79 -10.12
C PRO A 81 -0.25 8.12 -10.57
N ALA A 82 -0.23 8.37 -11.87
CA ALA A 82 0.38 9.54 -12.48
C ALA A 82 -0.56 10.77 -12.56
N VAL A 83 -1.86 10.60 -12.26
CA VAL A 83 -2.81 11.72 -12.29
C VAL A 83 -3.00 12.34 -10.91
N GLU A 84 -3.34 13.63 -10.89
CA GLU A 84 -3.60 14.35 -9.65
C GLU A 84 -4.91 13.92 -8.98
N GLU A 85 -5.92 13.59 -9.79
CA GLU A 85 -7.20 13.05 -9.34
C GLU A 85 -7.07 11.55 -9.12
N ARG A 86 -6.74 11.15 -7.90
CA ARG A 86 -6.63 9.77 -7.45
C ARG A 86 -6.77 9.66 -5.94
N HIS A 87 -7.08 8.47 -5.45
CA HIS A 87 -6.91 8.17 -4.04
C HIS A 87 -5.42 8.10 -3.67
N VAL A 88 -5.08 8.36 -2.41
CA VAL A 88 -3.68 8.21 -1.95
C VAL A 88 -3.22 6.76 -2.06
N GLY A 89 -4.14 5.82 -1.85
CA GLY A 89 -3.90 4.39 -1.99
C GLY A 89 -3.85 3.87 -3.44
N ASP A 90 -4.06 4.69 -4.46
CA ASP A 90 -4.05 4.24 -5.87
C ASP A 90 -2.61 4.14 -6.40
N LEU A 91 -2.10 2.92 -6.56
CA LEU A 91 -0.71 2.64 -6.98
C LEU A 91 -0.60 1.93 -8.34
N GLY A 92 -1.71 1.58 -8.98
CA GLY A 92 -1.77 1.10 -10.37
C GLY A 92 -2.63 -0.13 -10.54
#